data_AF-A0AAP0IKD1-F1
#
_entry.id   AF-A0AAP0IKD1-F1
#
_cell.length_a   1.000
_cell.length_b   1.000
_cell.length_c   1.000
_cell.angle_alpha   90.00
_cell.angle_beta   90.00
_cell.angle_gamma   90.00
#
_symmetry.space_group_name_H-M   'P 1'
#
loop_
_entity.id
_entity.type
_entity.pdbx_description
1 polymer ?
#
loop_
_entity_poly.entity_id
_entity_poly.type
_entity_poly.pdbx_seq_one_letter_code
_entity_poly.pdbx_strand_id
1 'polypeptide(L)'
;MEVTLLILKRSRKRSCSGSSRGDLQTDNIYFLPIETNVGVLHNMGWFRVGNKRREVPVNYNYAPFVTNLRDMELAGCSWDSKKGKAVCSNSGEGGASSLDPVGGQDFVKLSEEQNLGMQELRKRFMIYSYCKDKNRYKVLPPECRA
;
A
#
# COMPACT_ATOMS: atom_id res chain seq x y z
N MET A 1 -19.99 5.11 23.14
CA MET A 1 -20.68 4.48 22.00
C MET A 1 -21.18 5.59 21.11
N GLU A 2 -20.45 5.85 20.02
CA GLU A 2 -20.97 6.42 18.79
C GLU A 2 -20.01 5.98 17.70
N VAL A 3 -20.52 5.23 16.72
CA VAL A 3 -19.76 4.80 15.55
C VAL A 3 -20.61 5.15 14.35
N THR A 4 -20.33 6.30 13.75
CA THR A 4 -20.73 6.59 12.39
C THR A 4 -19.64 7.43 11.74
N LEU A 5 -18.98 6.89 10.72
CA LEU A 5 -18.53 7.73 9.61
C LEU A 5 -18.46 6.89 8.34
N LEU A 6 -19.49 7.04 7.51
CA LEU A 6 -19.48 6.65 6.10
C LEU A 6 -18.72 7.71 5.31
N ILE A 7 -17.70 7.32 4.53
CA ILE A 7 -17.19 8.15 3.44
C ILE A 7 -17.07 7.28 2.18
N LEU A 8 -18.06 7.42 1.29
CA LEU A 8 -17.96 7.03 -0.11
C LEU A 8 -17.08 8.06 -0.83
N LYS A 9 -15.81 7.73 -1.10
CA LYS A 9 -14.95 8.58 -1.92
C LYS A 9 -15.22 8.33 -3.40
N ARG A 10 -16.15 9.08 -4.00
CA ARG A 10 -16.28 9.18 -5.47
C ARG A 10 -15.27 10.21 -5.97
N SER A 11 -14.09 9.76 -6.36
CA SER A 11 -13.06 10.65 -6.94
C SER A 11 -13.19 10.72 -8.47
N ARG A 12 -13.10 11.94 -9.03
CA ARG A 12 -13.09 12.19 -10.48
C ARG A 12 -11.80 11.64 -11.08
N LYS A 13 -11.93 10.77 -12.09
CA LYS A 13 -10.81 10.34 -12.96
C LYS A 13 -10.15 11.58 -13.55
N ARG A 14 -8.84 11.75 -13.33
CA ARG A 14 -8.00 12.65 -14.13
C ARG A 14 -6.87 11.82 -14.71
N SER A 15 -6.76 11.86 -16.04
CA SER A 15 -5.66 11.30 -16.81
C SER A 15 -4.54 12.34 -16.85
N CYS A 16 -3.36 12.01 -16.35
CA CYS A 16 -2.16 12.81 -16.56
C CYS A 16 -1.25 12.04 -17.52
N SER A 17 -1.03 12.60 -18.71
CA SER A 17 -0.09 12.06 -19.71
C SER A 17 1.34 12.51 -19.37
N GLY A 18 2.09 11.64 -18.68
CA GLY A 18 3.53 11.78 -18.50
C GLY A 18 4.26 10.78 -19.38
N SER A 19 5.05 11.27 -20.33
CA SER A 19 5.84 10.48 -21.26
C SER A 19 7.19 10.11 -20.62
N SER A 20 7.35 8.86 -20.22
CA SER A 20 8.68 8.24 -20.03
C SER A 20 8.78 6.97 -20.86
N ARG A 21 9.70 7.00 -21.84
CA ARG A 21 10.11 5.88 -22.67
C ARG A 21 10.64 4.75 -21.78
N GLY A 22 10.06 3.57 -21.94
CA GLY A 22 10.49 2.32 -21.30
C GLY A 22 9.30 1.37 -21.25
N ASP A 23 9.19 0.50 -22.26
CA ASP A 23 8.16 -0.51 -22.39
C ASP A 23 8.12 -1.45 -21.17
N LEU A 24 7.19 -1.19 -20.27
CA LEU A 24 6.63 -2.15 -19.33
C LEU A 24 5.12 -1.94 -19.39
N GLN A 25 4.43 -2.87 -20.04
CA GLN A 25 2.97 -2.93 -20.13
C GLN A 25 2.38 -3.25 -18.76
N THR A 26 2.51 -2.35 -17.80
CA THR A 26 1.70 -2.33 -16.58
C THR A 26 0.52 -1.41 -16.87
N ASP A 27 -0.69 -1.98 -16.89
CA ASP A 27 -1.91 -1.19 -17.02
C ASP A 27 -1.90 -0.02 -16.03
N ASN A 28 -1.98 1.21 -16.56
CA ASN A 28 -2.05 2.51 -15.90
C ASN A 28 -1.94 2.48 -14.36
N ILE A 29 -0.73 2.71 -13.83
CA ILE A 29 -0.57 3.09 -12.42
C ILE A 29 -1.22 4.47 -12.25
N TYR A 30 -2.35 4.52 -11.54
CA TYR A 30 -3.04 5.78 -11.26
C TYR A 30 -2.42 6.46 -10.05
N PHE A 31 -1.76 7.60 -10.29
CA PHE A 31 -1.25 8.47 -9.24
C PHE A 31 -2.37 9.41 -8.75
N LEU A 32 -3.10 8.96 -7.74
CA LEU A 32 -4.11 9.77 -7.05
C LEU A 32 -3.62 10.11 -5.64
N PRO A 33 -3.93 11.31 -5.12
CA PRO A 33 -3.63 11.64 -3.74
C PRO A 33 -4.41 10.69 -2.80
N ILE A 34 -3.74 10.23 -1.76
CA ILE A 34 -4.26 9.28 -0.77
C ILE A 34 -4.34 9.91 0.62
N GLU A 35 -5.21 9.37 1.48
CA GLU A 35 -5.33 9.73 2.89
C GLU A 35 -4.99 8.51 3.74
N THR A 36 -4.20 8.71 4.79
CA THR A 36 -3.84 7.66 5.75
C THR A 36 -4.91 7.55 6.83
N ASN A 37 -5.52 6.37 6.99
CA ASN A 37 -6.58 6.10 7.95
C ASN A 37 -6.25 4.84 8.76
N VAL A 38 -6.57 4.83 10.05
CA VAL A 38 -6.43 3.68 10.96
C VAL A 38 -7.75 3.43 11.65
N GLY A 39 -8.19 2.16 11.70
CA GLY A 39 -9.43 1.78 12.38
C GLY A 39 -9.49 0.29 12.69
N VAL A 40 -10.20 -0.05 13.78
CA VAL A 40 -10.56 -1.43 14.12
C VAL A 40 -11.97 -1.69 13.58
N LEU A 41 -12.06 -2.57 12.59
CA LEU A 41 -13.31 -2.90 11.92
C LEU A 41 -13.60 -4.40 12.08
N HIS A 42 -14.87 -4.71 12.25
CA HIS A 42 -15.36 -6.07 12.21
C HIS A 42 -15.63 -6.48 10.75
N ASN A 43 -15.08 -7.62 10.31
CA ASN A 43 -15.30 -8.16 8.97
C ASN A 43 -15.89 -9.57 9.06
N MET A 44 -17.17 -9.71 8.69
CA MET A 44 -17.82 -11.00 8.47
C MET A 44 -17.37 -11.54 7.11
N GLY A 45 -16.38 -12.43 7.12
CA GLY A 45 -15.78 -12.98 5.91
C GLY A 45 -15.50 -14.47 5.99
N TRP A 46 -15.30 -15.08 4.82
CA TRP A 46 -14.90 -16.47 4.71
C TRP A 46 -13.41 -16.61 5.00
N PHE A 47 -13.08 -17.29 6.09
CA PHE A 47 -11.71 -17.64 6.42
C PHE A 47 -11.39 -19.04 5.87
N ARG A 48 -10.14 -19.24 5.45
CA ARG A 48 -9.65 -20.57 5.10
C ARG A 48 -8.92 -21.14 6.30
N VAL A 49 -9.49 -22.17 6.93
CA VAL A 49 -8.88 -22.89 8.05
C VAL A 49 -8.52 -24.29 7.55
N GLY A 50 -7.24 -24.51 7.24
CA GLY A 50 -6.77 -25.69 6.52
C GLY A 50 -7.33 -25.75 5.09
N ASN A 51 -7.87 -26.90 4.67
CA ASN A 51 -8.44 -27.08 3.33
C ASN A 51 -9.93 -26.69 3.22
N LYS A 52 -10.56 -26.22 4.32
CA LYS A 52 -11.98 -25.88 4.34
C LYS A 52 -12.17 -24.37 4.49
N ARG A 53 -13.04 -23.80 3.66
CA ARG A 53 -13.58 -22.45 3.91
C ARG A 53 -14.61 -22.56 5.02
N ARG A 54 -14.47 -21.75 6.06
CA ARG A 54 -15.43 -21.63 7.14
C ARG A 54 -15.62 -20.17 7.47
N GLU A 55 -16.85 -19.82 7.74
CA GLU A 55 -17.17 -18.55 8.38
C GLU A 55 -16.77 -18.68 9.85
N VAL A 56 -15.95 -17.74 10.31
CA VAL A 56 -15.50 -17.69 11.71
C VAL A 56 -16.11 -16.43 12.30
N PRO A 57 -17.29 -16.53 12.96
CA PRO A 57 -17.93 -15.36 13.53
C PRO A 57 -17.08 -14.82 14.69
N VAL A 58 -17.02 -13.50 14.83
CA VAL A 58 -16.34 -12.88 15.97
C VAL A 58 -17.16 -13.12 17.23
N ASN A 59 -16.50 -13.62 18.26
CA ASN A 59 -17.12 -13.80 19.57
C ASN A 59 -17.02 -12.50 20.39
N TYR A 60 -18.14 -11.79 20.50
CA TYR A 60 -18.22 -10.51 21.20
C TYR A 60 -18.15 -10.62 22.73
N ASN A 61 -18.18 -11.82 23.32
CA ASN A 61 -17.95 -11.99 24.75
C ASN A 61 -16.51 -11.61 25.16
N TYR A 62 -15.58 -11.59 24.19
CA TYR A 62 -14.20 -11.14 24.39
C TYR A 62 -14.00 -9.65 24.09
N ALA A 63 -15.08 -8.88 23.89
CA ALA A 63 -14.98 -7.43 23.78
C ALA A 63 -14.52 -6.82 25.12
N PRO A 64 -13.81 -5.66 25.09
CA PRO A 64 -13.49 -4.84 23.92
C PRO A 64 -12.26 -5.33 23.12
N PHE A 65 -12.32 -5.22 21.80
CA PHE A 65 -11.17 -5.44 20.91
C PHE A 65 -10.34 -4.16 20.82
N VAL A 66 -9.27 -4.07 21.61
CA VAL A 66 -8.43 -2.88 21.71
C VAL A 66 -7.14 -3.07 20.90
N THR A 67 -6.73 -2.04 20.16
CA THR A 67 -5.41 -1.96 19.52
C THR A 67 -4.68 -0.71 20.04
N ASN A 68 -3.38 -0.84 20.29
CA ASN A 68 -2.53 0.26 20.74
C ASN A 68 -1.53 0.59 19.63
N LEU A 69 -1.54 1.84 19.16
CA LEU A 69 -0.57 2.36 18.19
C LEU A 69 0.33 3.37 18.89
N ARG A 70 1.64 3.35 18.58
CA ARG A 70 2.66 4.27 19.08
C ARG A 70 3.58 4.65 17.92
N ASP A 71 4.33 5.74 18.11
CA ASP A 71 5.41 6.16 17.20
C ASP A 71 4.96 6.32 15.73
N MET A 72 3.81 6.97 15.52
CA MET A 72 3.30 7.24 14.18
C MET A 72 4.09 8.38 13.52
N GLU A 73 4.82 8.04 12.46
CA GLU A 73 5.58 8.97 11.64
C GLU A 73 4.95 9.06 10.23
N LEU A 74 4.72 10.28 9.75
CA LEU A 74 4.22 10.53 8.40
C LEU A 74 5.23 11.39 7.65
N ALA A 75 5.94 10.77 6.71
CA ALA A 75 6.86 11.43 5.81
C ALA A 75 6.38 11.27 4.36
N GLY A 76 6.34 12.37 3.61
CA GLY A 76 5.85 12.39 2.24
C GLY A 76 5.33 13.76 1.83
N CYS A 77 4.92 13.87 0.57
CA CYS A 77 4.46 15.14 0.01
C CYS A 77 2.97 15.40 0.26
N SER A 78 2.66 16.59 0.78
CA SER A 78 1.28 17.06 0.93
C SER A 78 0.67 17.42 -0.44
N TRP A 79 -0.61 17.10 -0.67
CA TRP A 79 -1.31 17.49 -1.90
C TRP A 79 -2.11 18.78 -1.70
N ASP A 80 -1.80 19.81 -2.48
CA ASP A 80 -2.56 21.07 -2.48
C ASP A 80 -3.68 21.01 -3.51
N SER A 81 -4.92 20.88 -3.03
CA SER A 81 -6.12 20.84 -3.88
C SER A 81 -6.38 22.14 -4.64
N LYS A 82 -5.90 23.30 -4.14
CA LYS A 82 -6.07 24.60 -4.81
C LYS A 82 -5.13 24.72 -6.01
N LYS A 83 -3.89 24.24 -5.86
CA LYS A 83 -2.86 24.28 -6.91
C LYS A 83 -2.88 23.05 -7.82
N GLY A 84 -3.62 22.00 -7.44
CA GLY A 84 -3.70 20.75 -8.19
C GLY A 84 -2.35 20.05 -8.33
N LYS A 85 -1.46 20.20 -7.33
CA LYS A 85 -0.12 19.62 -7.34
C LYS A 85 0.33 19.23 -5.95
N ALA A 86 1.26 18.28 -5.89
CA ALA A 86 1.98 17.97 -4.67
C ALA A 86 2.88 19.15 -4.29
N VAL A 87 2.89 19.49 -3.01
CA VAL A 87 3.77 20.48 -2.41
C VAL A 87 4.78 19.70 -1.57
N CYS A 88 5.94 19.48 -2.20
CA CYS A 88 7.15 18.98 -1.57
C CYS A 88 8.16 20.13 -1.54
N SER A 89 8.93 20.26 -0.45
CA SER A 89 10.09 21.15 -0.44
C SER A 89 11.17 20.55 -1.34
N ASN A 90 11.11 20.84 -2.64
CA ASN A 90 12.20 20.54 -3.57
C ASN A 90 13.36 21.50 -3.30
N SER A 91 14.23 21.18 -2.35
CA SER A 91 15.62 21.65 -2.43
C SER A 91 16.44 20.51 -3.00
N GLY A 92 16.73 20.60 -4.30
CA GLY A 92 17.84 19.85 -4.87
C GLY A 92 19.10 20.08 -4.03
N GLU A 93 19.91 19.05 -3.90
CA GLU A 93 21.27 19.07 -3.36
C GLU A 93 21.41 19.70 -1.95
N GLY A 94 21.41 18.84 -0.92
CA GLY A 94 22.16 19.13 0.31
C GLY A 94 21.51 20.04 1.37
N GLY A 95 20.18 20.12 1.44
CA GLY A 95 19.47 20.83 2.52
C GLY A 95 18.73 19.87 3.46
N ALA A 96 18.98 19.93 4.77
CA ALA A 96 18.51 19.05 5.84
C ALA A 96 16.97 19.00 6.10
N SER A 97 16.12 19.38 5.14
CA SER A 97 14.66 19.47 5.31
C SER A 97 13.87 19.10 4.05
N SER A 98 14.27 18.03 3.35
CA SER A 98 13.41 17.41 2.32
C SER A 98 12.26 16.66 2.98
N LEU A 99 11.02 17.10 2.74
CA LEU A 99 9.80 16.39 3.18
C LEU A 99 9.52 15.13 2.36
N ASP A 100 10.24 14.92 1.25
CA ASP A 100 10.17 13.69 0.47
C ASP A 100 11.44 12.85 0.75
N PRO A 101 11.36 11.85 1.64
CA PRO A 101 12.49 10.98 1.93
C PRO A 101 12.79 10.01 0.78
N VAL A 102 11.95 9.94 -0.26
CA VAL A 102 12.06 8.96 -1.36
C VAL A 102 12.65 9.60 -2.63
N GLY A 103 12.96 10.89 -2.59
CA GLY A 103 13.63 11.60 -3.68
C GLY A 103 15.14 11.36 -3.68
N GLY A 104 15.63 10.36 -4.40
CA GLY A 104 17.08 10.13 -4.54
C GLY A 104 17.42 8.87 -5.35
N GLN A 105 18.65 8.79 -5.88
CA GLN A 105 19.13 7.60 -6.59
C GLN A 105 19.10 6.34 -5.70
N ASP A 106 19.32 6.53 -4.40
CA ASP A 106 19.33 5.44 -3.40
C ASP A 106 17.95 4.81 -3.18
N PHE A 107 16.87 5.47 -3.60
CA PHE A 107 15.49 4.97 -3.50
C PHE A 107 14.95 4.40 -4.81
N VAL A 108 15.73 4.47 -5.89
CA VAL A 108 15.36 3.90 -7.21
C VAL A 108 15.40 2.37 -7.17
N LYS A 109 16.30 1.79 -6.37
CA LYS A 109 16.45 0.34 -6.23
C LYS A 109 16.82 0.00 -4.79
N LEU A 110 16.32 -1.14 -4.32
CA LEU A 110 16.74 -1.73 -3.06
C LEU A 110 18.22 -2.10 -3.12
N SER A 111 18.93 -1.91 -2.01
CA SER A 111 20.30 -2.41 -1.85
C SER A 111 20.32 -3.95 -1.89
N GLU A 112 21.51 -4.53 -2.12
CA GLU A 112 21.67 -5.98 -2.14
C GLU A 112 21.27 -6.63 -0.80
N GLU A 113 21.67 -6.03 0.31
CA GLU A 113 21.33 -6.48 1.66
C GLU A 113 19.81 -6.43 1.92
N GLN A 114 19.14 -5.34 1.50
CA GLN A 114 17.68 -5.21 1.61
C GLN A 114 16.97 -6.27 0.76
N ASN A 115 17.46 -6.53 -0.44
CA ASN A 115 16.92 -7.57 -1.31
C ASN A 115 17.06 -8.97 -0.70
N LEU A 116 18.23 -9.29 -0.12
CA LEU A 116 18.45 -10.56 0.57
C LEU A 116 17.50 -10.71 1.78
N GLY A 117 17.36 -9.65 2.58
CA GLY A 117 16.41 -9.64 3.71
C GLY A 117 14.97 -9.86 3.25
N MET A 118 14.54 -9.16 2.18
CA MET A 118 13.22 -9.35 1.57
C MET A 118 12.99 -10.77 1.05
N GLN A 119 13.99 -11.37 0.41
CA GLN A 119 13.91 -12.76 -0.09
C GLN A 119 13.75 -13.75 1.06
N GLU A 120 14.51 -13.58 2.15
CA GLU A 120 14.44 -14.50 3.28
C GLU A 120 13.13 -14.38 4.05
N LEU A 121 12.61 -13.16 4.24
CA LEU A 121 11.28 -12.94 4.83
C LEU A 121 10.18 -13.60 4.00
N ARG A 122 10.24 -13.44 2.67
CA ARG A 122 9.30 -14.09 1.75
C ARG A 122 9.43 -15.62 1.79
N LYS A 123 10.63 -16.16 1.95
CA LYS A 123 10.87 -17.60 2.03
C LYS A 123 10.32 -18.21 3.33
N ARG A 124 10.44 -17.50 4.46
CA ARG A 124 10.08 -18.03 5.78
C ARG A 124 8.65 -17.73 6.22
N PHE A 125 8.15 -16.52 5.98
CA PHE A 125 6.93 -16.01 6.63
C PHE A 125 5.77 -15.73 5.67
N MET A 126 6.02 -15.69 4.35
CA MET A 126 4.95 -15.43 3.39
C MET A 126 4.10 -16.67 3.14
N ILE A 127 2.91 -16.69 3.74
CA ILE A 127 1.94 -17.79 3.61
C ILE A 127 1.08 -17.73 2.33
N TYR A 128 1.05 -16.59 1.64
CA TYR A 128 0.30 -16.41 0.41
C TYR A 128 1.00 -15.41 -0.53
N SER A 129 1.00 -15.70 -1.82
CA SER A 129 1.47 -14.80 -2.88
C SER A 129 0.61 -14.97 -4.12
N TYR A 130 0.01 -13.87 -4.60
CA TYR A 130 -0.83 -13.90 -5.79
C TYR A 130 -0.06 -14.32 -7.06
N CYS A 131 1.23 -13.94 -7.16
CA CYS A 131 2.11 -14.37 -8.27
C CYS A 131 2.37 -15.88 -8.31
N LYS A 132 2.14 -16.61 -7.20
CA LYS A 132 2.27 -18.08 -7.14
C LYS A 132 0.92 -18.79 -7.26
N ASP A 133 -0.19 -18.06 -7.24
CA ASP A 133 -1.56 -18.59 -7.27
C ASP A 133 -2.05 -18.82 -8.71
N LYS A 134 -1.57 -19.91 -9.31
CA LYS A 134 -1.98 -20.34 -10.67
C LYS A 134 -3.45 -20.76 -10.76
N ASN A 135 -4.09 -21.07 -9.63
CA ASN A 135 -5.51 -21.44 -9.60
C ASN A 135 -6.39 -20.23 -9.88
N ARG A 136 -6.02 -19.07 -9.33
CA ARG A 136 -6.73 -17.81 -9.59
C ARG A 136 -6.27 -17.15 -10.89
N TYR A 137 -4.96 -17.11 -11.13
CA TYR A 137 -4.37 -16.42 -12.28
C TYR A 137 -3.78 -17.42 -13.27
N LYS A 138 -4.57 -17.79 -14.29
CA LYS A 138 -4.12 -18.66 -15.39
C LYS A 138 -2.99 -18.00 -16.19
N VAL A 139 -3.11 -16.70 -16.42
CA VAL A 139 -2.07 -15.85 -16.99
C VAL A 139 -1.57 -14.95 -15.86
N LEU A 140 -0.28 -15.05 -15.57
CA LEU A 140 0.33 -14.23 -14.52
C LEU A 140 0.41 -12.78 -14.99
N PRO A 141 0.08 -11.83 -14.09
CA PRO A 141 0.32 -10.41 -14.33
C PRO A 141 1.80 -10.12 -14.68
N PRO A 142 2.07 -9.14 -15.56
CA PRO A 142 3.42 -8.86 -16.06
C PRO A 142 4.40 -8.42 -14.95
N GLU A 143 3.91 -7.81 -13.88
CA GLU A 143 4.71 -7.39 -12.72
C GLU A 143 5.29 -8.57 -11.92
N CYS A 144 4.74 -9.78 -12.08
CA CYS A 144 5.23 -10.98 -11.39
C CYS A 144 6.49 -11.60 -12.03
N ARG A 145 6.97 -11.07 -13.16
CA ARG A 145 8.13 -11.60 -13.90
C ARG A 145 9.46 -10.92 -13.58
N ALA A 146 9.44 -9.97 -12.64
CA ALA A 146 10.61 -9.21 -12.19
C ALA A 146 11.52 -10.03 -11.25
#